data_AF-A0A086A5B1-F1
#
_entry.id   AF-A0A086A5B1-F1
#
_cell.length_a   1.000
_cell.length_b   1.000
_cell.length_c   1.000
_cell.angle_alpha   90.00
_cell.angle_beta   90.00
_cell.angle_gamma   90.00
#
_symmetry.space_group_name_H-M   'P 1'
#
loop_
_entity.id
_entity.type
_entity.pdbx_description
1 polymer ?
#
loop_
_entity_poly.entity_id
_entity_poly.type
_entity_poly.pdbx_seq_one_letter_code
_entity_poly.pdbx_strand_id
1 'polypeptide(L)'
;MKRILSFILLNIAFFNASAQAPANYYSTAAGLTGPDLKTELSAIITNGHQAKTYDQLWTGYATTDRDYDYENDGTILDIYSEKPNGPDPYNFTLGTNQCGQYSGEGGCYNREHIVPQSLFNEALPMKSDINFIRATDGKVNGMRSNYPFGKVSVPTFTSLNSSKLGPSASPGYSGIVFEPNDGFKGDVARMIFYFVTRYQSNLSGFSSGNMLGSTAFPGLQPWELNQLLEWNTLDPVSPAEIRRNNASFAYQGNRNPFIDNPSYANLIWGAPVIDNEAPTAATNLAANNPTSNSIALSWTAATDNIGVAAYDIYANGTLKATVTGTTAIVTGLSSSTTYNFYIIAKDAFGNASPQSNIATETTLAGQSGGNTSCGTENFSNIPTSTNPAYDTRIWTNNNITWTATDARIDQTITGKAITIRNGTLTSSTISGGIQSLTLTTQLKFSGNPGNINVLINNVNVGTIPYSSTTTTTTLNNINISGDFVIKLTNSSTVDRPALDDLSWTCFSSLGTSEINKNKSAFAIYPNPVKNNELFVKGENLSKISKAEIYDFSGKLIDVIINPFKTSNKINLKGITKGNYILKTDSFSTKFIVE
;
A
#
# COMPACT_ATOMS: atom_id res chain seq x y z
N MET A 1 -41.13 -42.70 27.89
CA MET A 1 -41.30 -43.22 26.51
C MET A 1 -41.07 -42.04 25.56
N LYS A 2 -39.93 -42.02 24.85
CA LYS A 2 -39.81 -42.18 23.38
C LYS A 2 -40.52 -41.03 22.62
N ARG A 3 -39.89 -40.20 21.78
CA ARG A 3 -38.61 -40.20 21.05
C ARG A 3 -38.28 -38.74 20.64
N ILE A 4 -37.01 -38.34 20.77
CA ILE A 4 -36.46 -37.13 20.16
C ILE A 4 -36.09 -37.47 18.71
N LEU A 5 -36.63 -36.74 17.74
CA LEU A 5 -36.27 -36.81 16.34
C LEU A 5 -35.03 -35.94 16.10
N SER A 6 -33.87 -36.58 15.91
CA SER A 6 -32.67 -35.91 15.39
C SER A 6 -32.82 -35.72 13.88
N PHE A 7 -32.85 -34.46 13.43
CA PHE A 7 -32.61 -34.09 12.04
C PHE A 7 -31.10 -34.11 11.78
N ILE A 8 -30.64 -35.08 10.98
CA ILE A 8 -29.29 -35.09 10.42
C ILE A 8 -29.33 -34.27 9.13
N LEU A 9 -28.82 -33.04 9.19
CA LEU A 9 -28.52 -32.20 8.03
C LEU A 9 -27.23 -32.74 7.38
N LEU A 10 -27.39 -33.56 6.34
CA LEU A 10 -26.32 -34.01 5.47
C LEU A 10 -25.89 -32.83 4.58
N ASN A 11 -24.87 -32.08 5.03
CA ASN A 11 -24.22 -31.08 4.19
C ASN A 11 -23.38 -31.80 3.13
N ILE A 12 -23.95 -31.98 1.93
CA ILE A 12 -23.19 -32.35 0.74
C ILE A 12 -22.44 -31.09 0.31
N ALA A 13 -21.15 -31.02 0.68
CA ALA A 13 -20.24 -30.02 0.13
C ALA A 13 -20.03 -30.32 -1.36
N PHE A 14 -20.73 -29.60 -2.22
CA PHE A 14 -20.37 -29.52 -3.63
C PHE A 14 -19.05 -28.74 -3.72
N PHE A 15 -17.93 -29.46 -3.78
CA PHE A 15 -16.68 -28.90 -4.26
C PHE A 15 -16.83 -28.64 -5.76
N ASN A 16 -17.36 -27.47 -6.12
CA ASN A 16 -17.10 -26.91 -7.44
C ASN A 16 -15.63 -26.52 -7.47
N ALA A 17 -14.78 -27.43 -7.95
CA ALA A 17 -13.41 -27.09 -8.30
C ALA A 17 -13.45 -26.17 -9.53
N SER A 18 -13.70 -24.88 -9.30
CA SER A 18 -13.42 -23.84 -10.28
C SER A 18 -11.91 -23.79 -10.39
N ALA A 19 -11.33 -24.46 -11.39
CA ALA A 19 -9.90 -24.37 -11.61
C ALA A 19 -9.56 -22.94 -12.04
N GLN A 20 -9.17 -22.08 -11.10
CA GLN A 20 -8.56 -20.79 -11.38
C GLN A 20 -7.11 -21.00 -11.83
N ALA A 21 -6.46 -19.94 -12.34
CA ALA A 21 -5.03 -19.98 -12.60
C ALA A 21 -4.26 -20.54 -11.38
N PRO A 22 -3.17 -21.30 -11.59
CA PRO A 22 -2.38 -21.82 -10.47
C PRO A 22 -2.00 -20.71 -9.49
N ALA A 23 -1.87 -21.05 -8.20
CA ALA A 23 -1.46 -20.08 -7.20
C ALA A 23 -0.14 -19.40 -7.65
N ASN A 24 -0.10 -18.07 -7.53
CA ASN A 24 1.03 -17.23 -7.94
C ASN A 24 1.35 -17.21 -9.45
N TYR A 25 0.49 -17.73 -10.32
CA TYR A 25 0.74 -17.76 -11.78
C TYR A 25 0.99 -16.36 -12.39
N TYR A 26 0.37 -15.32 -11.83
CA TYR A 26 0.52 -13.92 -12.27
C TYR A 26 1.25 -13.04 -11.25
N SER A 27 1.97 -13.60 -10.27
CA SER A 27 2.55 -12.82 -9.17
C SER A 27 3.55 -11.75 -9.63
N THR A 28 4.31 -12.02 -10.71
CA THR A 28 5.28 -11.08 -11.29
C THR A 28 4.62 -9.93 -12.06
N ALA A 29 3.36 -10.09 -12.47
CA ALA A 29 2.57 -9.05 -13.14
C ALA A 29 1.91 -8.07 -12.15
N ALA A 30 2.00 -8.33 -10.84
CA ALA A 30 1.34 -7.52 -9.83
C ALA A 30 1.86 -6.07 -9.81
N GLY A 31 0.93 -5.11 -9.89
CA GLY A 31 1.24 -3.67 -9.86
C GLY A 31 1.81 -3.09 -11.15
N LEU A 32 2.02 -3.90 -12.19
CA LEU A 32 2.43 -3.42 -13.51
C LEU A 32 1.23 -2.91 -14.29
N THR A 33 1.45 -1.94 -15.19
CA THR A 33 0.45 -1.42 -16.14
C THR A 33 1.09 -1.17 -17.51
N GLY A 34 0.29 -0.88 -18.53
CA GLY A 34 0.78 -0.43 -19.83
C GLY A 34 1.71 -1.43 -20.54
N PRO A 35 2.75 -0.94 -21.23
CA PRO A 35 3.74 -1.79 -21.91
C PRO A 35 4.47 -2.79 -20.99
N ASP A 36 4.70 -2.44 -19.72
CA ASP A 36 5.41 -3.28 -18.77
C ASP A 36 4.56 -4.50 -18.39
N LEU A 37 3.27 -4.29 -18.10
CA LEU A 37 2.33 -5.39 -17.85
C LEU A 37 2.19 -6.30 -19.07
N LYS A 38 2.05 -5.73 -20.28
CA LYS A 38 1.99 -6.52 -21.52
C LYS A 38 3.24 -7.37 -21.70
N THR A 39 4.41 -6.83 -21.38
CA THR A 39 5.69 -7.53 -21.51
C THR A 39 5.83 -8.66 -20.50
N GLU A 40 5.45 -8.42 -19.25
CA GLU A 40 5.48 -9.45 -18.22
C GLU A 40 4.49 -10.59 -18.53
N LEU A 41 3.26 -10.26 -18.95
CA LEU A 41 2.29 -11.28 -19.39
C LEU A 41 2.80 -12.09 -20.58
N SER A 42 3.47 -11.45 -21.55
CA SER A 42 4.11 -12.14 -22.68
C SER A 42 5.13 -13.17 -22.20
N ALA A 43 5.96 -12.82 -21.20
CA ALA A 43 6.93 -13.74 -20.62
C ALA A 43 6.25 -14.92 -19.91
N ILE A 44 5.24 -14.67 -19.07
CA ILE A 44 4.47 -15.70 -18.36
C ILE A 44 3.85 -16.69 -19.36
N ILE A 45 3.15 -16.17 -20.38
CA ILE A 45 2.48 -16.98 -21.40
C ILE A 45 3.51 -17.82 -22.19
N THR A 46 4.64 -17.23 -22.55
CA THR A 46 5.69 -17.89 -23.34
C THR A 46 6.35 -19.02 -22.54
N ASN A 47 6.69 -18.76 -21.28
CA ASN A 47 7.37 -19.72 -20.41
C ASN A 47 6.52 -20.97 -20.12
N GLY A 48 5.20 -20.82 -20.01
CA GLY A 48 4.29 -21.95 -19.77
C GLY A 48 3.96 -22.78 -21.00
N HIS A 49 4.19 -22.25 -22.21
CA HIS A 49 3.66 -22.85 -23.42
C HIS A 49 4.41 -24.13 -23.84
N GLN A 50 3.63 -25.16 -24.15
CA GLN A 50 4.08 -26.41 -24.74
C GLN A 50 3.58 -26.50 -26.18
N ALA A 51 4.51 -26.39 -27.13
CA ALA A 51 4.20 -26.42 -28.55
C ALA A 51 3.50 -27.72 -28.96
N LYS A 52 2.51 -27.58 -29.85
CA LYS A 52 1.74 -28.68 -30.44
C LYS A 52 1.91 -28.66 -31.95
N THR A 53 1.53 -29.74 -32.61
CA THR A 53 1.40 -29.78 -34.07
C THR A 53 0.01 -29.33 -34.48
N TYR A 54 -0.13 -28.96 -35.75
CA TYR A 54 -1.42 -28.52 -36.29
C TYR A 54 -2.50 -29.62 -36.25
N ASP A 55 -2.11 -30.89 -36.39
CA ASP A 55 -3.04 -32.02 -36.31
C ASP A 55 -3.47 -32.34 -34.88
N GLN A 56 -2.64 -32.01 -33.88
CA GLN A 56 -3.00 -32.22 -32.48
C GLN A 56 -4.16 -31.31 -32.02
N LEU A 57 -4.48 -30.24 -32.74
CA LEU A 57 -5.64 -29.40 -32.41
C LEU A 57 -6.94 -30.20 -32.33
N TRP A 58 -7.10 -31.21 -33.21
CA TRP A 58 -8.29 -32.07 -33.21
C TRP A 58 -8.50 -32.81 -31.90
N THR A 59 -7.42 -33.23 -31.24
CA THR A 59 -7.51 -33.87 -29.94
C THR A 59 -7.70 -32.86 -28.81
N GLY A 60 -7.23 -31.62 -28.98
CA GLY A 60 -7.50 -30.51 -28.05
C GLY A 60 -8.99 -30.19 -27.92
N TYR A 61 -9.72 -30.17 -29.05
CA TYR A 61 -11.16 -29.89 -29.05
C TYR A 61 -12.02 -30.91 -28.30
N ALA A 62 -11.46 -32.07 -27.95
CA ALA A 62 -12.15 -33.02 -27.08
C ALA A 62 -12.44 -32.42 -25.69
N THR A 63 -11.70 -31.39 -25.27
CA THR A 63 -11.85 -30.72 -23.98
C THR A 63 -12.04 -29.20 -24.08
N THR A 64 -11.45 -28.51 -25.07
CA THR A 64 -11.44 -27.03 -25.11
C THR A 64 -12.68 -26.40 -25.71
N ASP A 65 -13.35 -27.08 -26.65
CA ASP A 65 -14.42 -26.52 -27.46
C ASP A 65 -15.65 -27.42 -27.38
N ARG A 66 -16.02 -27.83 -26.16
CA ARG A 66 -17.20 -28.66 -25.87
C ARG A 66 -18.30 -27.83 -25.24
N ASP A 67 -19.51 -27.95 -25.74
CA ASP A 67 -20.64 -27.25 -25.16
C ASP A 67 -21.12 -27.97 -23.89
N TYR A 68 -20.77 -27.38 -22.76
CA TYR A 68 -21.22 -27.78 -21.41
C TYR A 68 -21.78 -26.57 -20.63
N ASP A 69 -22.07 -25.47 -21.32
CA ASP A 69 -22.41 -24.18 -20.71
C ASP A 69 -23.74 -23.64 -21.23
N TYR A 70 -24.09 -23.93 -22.49
CA TYR A 70 -25.35 -23.53 -23.10
C TYR A 70 -26.34 -24.70 -23.05
N GLU A 71 -26.71 -25.31 -24.18
CA GLU A 71 -27.57 -26.49 -24.23
C GLU A 71 -27.00 -27.67 -23.44
N ASN A 72 -25.67 -27.68 -23.21
CA ASN A 72 -24.95 -28.68 -22.43
C ASN A 72 -25.19 -30.10 -23.00
N ASP A 73 -25.19 -30.19 -24.33
CA ASP A 73 -25.40 -31.43 -25.07
C ASP A 73 -24.09 -32.16 -25.38
N GLY A 74 -22.95 -31.55 -25.03
CA GLY A 74 -21.62 -32.09 -25.26
C GLY A 74 -21.19 -32.04 -26.73
N THR A 75 -21.84 -31.29 -27.60
CA THR A 75 -21.39 -31.10 -28.98
C THR A 75 -20.20 -30.13 -29.02
N ILE A 76 -19.72 -29.79 -30.22
CA ILE A 76 -18.68 -28.75 -30.37
C ILE A 76 -19.30 -27.38 -30.06
N LEU A 77 -18.68 -26.64 -29.14
CA LEU A 77 -19.02 -25.24 -28.88
C LEU A 77 -18.44 -24.34 -29.97
N ASP A 78 -19.18 -24.25 -31.06
CA ASP A 78 -18.88 -23.43 -32.23
C ASP A 78 -19.48 -22.03 -32.11
N ILE A 79 -18.62 -21.01 -31.96
CA ILE A 79 -19.05 -19.60 -31.85
C ILE A 79 -19.80 -19.07 -33.09
N TYR A 80 -19.84 -19.82 -34.19
CA TYR A 80 -20.56 -19.50 -35.43
C TYR A 80 -21.89 -20.25 -35.62
N SER A 81 -22.18 -21.27 -34.80
CA SER A 81 -23.51 -21.89 -34.71
C SER A 81 -24.23 -21.49 -33.43
N GLU A 82 -23.46 -21.35 -32.35
CA GLU A 82 -23.94 -21.19 -30.99
C GLU A 82 -24.85 -19.97 -30.84
N LYS A 83 -25.99 -20.19 -30.18
CA LYS A 83 -26.96 -19.14 -29.82
C LYS A 83 -27.12 -19.11 -28.29
N PRO A 84 -26.42 -18.21 -27.58
CA PRO A 84 -26.42 -18.18 -26.11
C PRO A 84 -27.80 -18.13 -25.40
N ASN A 85 -28.86 -17.74 -26.10
CA ASN A 85 -30.22 -17.59 -25.57
C ASN A 85 -31.27 -18.43 -26.33
N GLY A 86 -30.89 -19.50 -27.02
CA GLY A 86 -31.83 -20.36 -27.72
C GLY A 86 -31.16 -21.47 -28.52
N PRO A 87 -31.92 -22.42 -29.07
CA PRO A 87 -31.34 -23.60 -29.66
C PRO A 87 -30.47 -23.29 -30.88
N ASP A 88 -29.35 -23.98 -30.94
CA ASP A 88 -28.45 -23.97 -32.08
C ASP A 88 -29.13 -24.36 -33.39
N PRO A 89 -28.78 -23.70 -34.51
CA PRO A 89 -29.31 -24.04 -35.83
C PRO A 89 -28.81 -25.41 -36.31
N TYR A 90 -27.64 -25.86 -35.82
CA TYR A 90 -27.01 -27.14 -36.13
C TYR A 90 -25.85 -27.37 -35.14
N ASN A 91 -25.53 -28.64 -34.86
CA ASN A 91 -24.49 -29.02 -33.90
C ASN A 91 -23.51 -30.01 -34.54
N PHE A 92 -22.28 -30.05 -34.04
CA PHE A 92 -21.25 -30.98 -34.55
C PHE A 92 -20.84 -32.02 -33.53
N THR A 93 -20.74 -33.26 -33.98
CA THR A 93 -20.19 -34.36 -33.18
C THR A 93 -18.67 -34.44 -33.39
N LEU A 94 -17.92 -34.35 -32.29
CA LEU A 94 -16.47 -34.50 -32.27
C LEU A 94 -16.04 -35.79 -33.01
N GLY A 95 -15.05 -35.66 -33.90
CA GLY A 95 -14.45 -36.80 -34.61
C GLY A 95 -15.27 -37.33 -35.79
N THR A 96 -16.53 -36.89 -35.95
CA THR A 96 -17.41 -37.32 -37.05
C THR A 96 -17.54 -36.22 -38.10
N ASN A 97 -17.74 -34.97 -37.67
CA ASN A 97 -18.00 -33.84 -38.56
C ASN A 97 -16.74 -33.00 -38.89
N GLN A 98 -15.54 -33.59 -38.88
CA GLN A 98 -14.29 -32.88 -39.18
C GLN A 98 -14.05 -32.77 -40.69
N CYS A 99 -13.73 -31.58 -41.22
CA CYS A 99 -13.47 -31.43 -42.64
C CYS A 99 -12.52 -30.28 -43.01
N GLY A 100 -12.14 -30.24 -44.29
CA GLY A 100 -11.52 -29.09 -44.94
C GLY A 100 -12.27 -28.60 -46.19
N GLN A 101 -13.45 -29.15 -46.49
CA GLN A 101 -14.28 -28.80 -47.64
C GLN A 101 -15.74 -28.69 -47.19
N TYR A 102 -16.43 -27.64 -47.60
CA TYR A 102 -17.78 -27.31 -47.14
C TYR A 102 -18.53 -26.53 -48.22
N SER A 103 -19.85 -26.72 -48.31
CA SER A 103 -20.72 -26.04 -49.30
C SER A 103 -21.79 -25.15 -48.66
N GLY A 104 -22.16 -25.41 -47.40
CA GLY A 104 -23.14 -24.65 -46.62
C GLY A 104 -22.89 -24.79 -45.12
N GLU A 105 -23.58 -23.98 -44.32
CA GLU A 105 -23.54 -24.04 -42.85
C GLU A 105 -24.07 -25.40 -42.34
N GLY A 106 -23.50 -25.89 -41.23
CA GLY A 106 -23.88 -27.17 -40.61
C GLY A 106 -23.32 -28.42 -41.30
N GLY A 107 -22.49 -28.26 -42.33
CA GLY A 107 -21.89 -29.40 -43.03
C GLY A 107 -20.81 -30.11 -42.19
N CYS A 108 -19.90 -29.33 -41.63
CA CYS A 108 -18.76 -29.80 -40.84
C CYS A 108 -18.05 -28.65 -40.15
N TYR A 109 -17.29 -28.97 -39.11
CA TYR A 109 -16.45 -28.00 -38.42
C TYR A 109 -14.98 -28.10 -38.88
N ASN A 110 -14.29 -26.96 -38.85
CA ASN A 110 -12.88 -26.82 -39.15
C ASN A 110 -12.16 -26.05 -38.02
N ARG A 111 -10.90 -25.66 -38.27
CA ARG A 111 -10.07 -24.90 -37.33
C ARG A 111 -10.10 -23.43 -37.74
N GLU A 112 -10.73 -22.61 -36.93
CA GLU A 112 -10.76 -21.16 -37.11
C GLU A 112 -9.59 -20.51 -36.39
N HIS A 113 -8.74 -19.84 -37.16
CA HIS A 113 -7.67 -19.00 -36.62
C HIS A 113 -8.22 -17.59 -36.42
N ILE A 114 -8.62 -17.25 -35.19
CA ILE A 114 -9.19 -15.93 -34.87
C ILE A 114 -8.26 -14.80 -35.32
N VAL A 115 -6.94 -14.95 -35.13
CA VAL A 115 -5.95 -14.18 -35.90
C VAL A 115 -5.54 -14.98 -37.13
N PRO A 116 -5.85 -14.54 -38.38
CA PRO A 116 -5.69 -15.38 -39.56
C PRO A 116 -4.25 -15.85 -39.78
N GLN A 117 -4.08 -17.14 -40.09
CA GLN A 117 -2.74 -17.73 -40.31
C GLN A 117 -1.95 -17.13 -41.47
N SER A 118 -2.64 -16.49 -42.43
CA SER A 118 -1.99 -15.73 -43.51
C SER A 118 -1.20 -14.52 -43.02
N LEU A 119 -1.48 -14.00 -41.82
CA LEU A 119 -0.79 -12.82 -41.29
C LEU A 119 0.62 -13.14 -40.78
N PHE A 120 0.89 -14.40 -40.44
CA PHE A 120 2.15 -14.87 -39.86
C PHE A 120 2.77 -16.04 -40.64
N ASN A 121 2.44 -16.17 -41.92
CA ASN A 121 2.98 -17.19 -42.84
C ASN A 121 2.82 -18.63 -42.32
N GLU A 122 1.73 -18.90 -41.59
CA GLU A 122 1.46 -20.21 -40.99
C GLU A 122 2.60 -20.73 -40.09
N ALA A 123 3.42 -19.84 -39.53
CA ALA A 123 4.55 -20.23 -38.71
C ALA A 123 4.12 -20.87 -37.38
N LEU A 124 4.88 -21.87 -36.94
CA LEU A 124 4.76 -22.43 -35.59
C LEU A 124 5.49 -21.52 -34.58
N PRO A 125 5.02 -21.43 -33.32
CA PRO A 125 3.90 -22.20 -32.74
C PRO A 125 2.51 -21.59 -32.96
N MET A 126 2.40 -20.40 -33.60
CA MET A 126 1.12 -19.70 -33.78
C MET A 126 0.08 -20.54 -34.52
N LYS A 127 0.48 -21.27 -35.57
CA LYS A 127 -0.42 -22.11 -36.37
C LYS A 127 -1.20 -23.14 -35.54
N SER A 128 -0.71 -23.52 -34.37
CA SER A 128 -1.26 -24.61 -33.55
C SER A 128 -1.54 -24.23 -32.10
N ASP A 129 -1.65 -22.94 -31.80
CA ASP A 129 -1.91 -22.46 -30.45
C ASP A 129 -3.42 -22.45 -30.15
N ILE A 130 -3.87 -23.36 -29.29
CA ILE A 130 -5.29 -23.57 -29.02
C ILE A 130 -5.94 -22.35 -28.34
N ASN A 131 -5.19 -21.43 -27.72
CA ASN A 131 -5.77 -20.30 -27.00
C ASN A 131 -6.49 -19.31 -27.92
N PHE A 132 -6.16 -19.27 -29.22
CA PHE A 132 -6.86 -18.42 -30.19
C PHE A 132 -7.43 -19.17 -31.41
N ILE A 133 -7.33 -20.51 -31.42
CA ILE A 133 -7.86 -21.34 -32.50
C ILE A 133 -9.09 -22.10 -32.00
N ARG A 134 -10.25 -21.87 -32.62
CA ARG A 134 -11.53 -22.49 -32.26
C ARG A 134 -11.92 -23.60 -33.23
N ALA A 135 -12.73 -24.55 -32.76
CA ALA A 135 -13.46 -25.46 -33.64
C ALA A 135 -14.76 -24.78 -34.06
N THR A 136 -14.95 -24.51 -35.36
CA THR A 136 -16.12 -23.75 -35.84
C THR A 136 -16.67 -24.27 -37.16
N ASP A 137 -17.89 -23.91 -37.53
CA ASP A 137 -18.49 -24.21 -38.83
C ASP A 137 -17.55 -23.78 -39.98
N GLY A 138 -17.34 -24.72 -40.90
CA GLY A 138 -16.43 -24.52 -42.01
C GLY A 138 -16.90 -23.44 -42.99
N LYS A 139 -18.21 -23.34 -43.24
CA LYS A 139 -18.77 -22.35 -44.17
C LYS A 139 -18.66 -20.94 -43.60
N VAL A 140 -19.04 -20.72 -42.34
CA VAL A 140 -18.94 -19.40 -41.70
C VAL A 140 -17.47 -18.97 -41.56
N ASN A 141 -16.56 -19.88 -41.18
CA ASN A 141 -15.12 -19.62 -41.22
C ASN A 141 -14.66 -19.21 -42.64
N GLY A 142 -15.06 -19.96 -43.66
CA GLY A 142 -14.75 -19.63 -45.06
C GLY A 142 -15.28 -18.26 -45.50
N MET A 143 -16.46 -17.85 -45.01
CA MET A 143 -17.00 -16.51 -45.23
C MET A 143 -16.19 -15.43 -44.48
N ARG A 144 -15.76 -15.71 -43.25
CA ARG A 144 -14.90 -14.80 -42.46
C ARG A 144 -13.55 -14.57 -43.14
N SER A 145 -12.98 -15.57 -43.81
CA SER A 145 -11.72 -15.45 -44.56
C SER A 145 -10.57 -14.90 -43.70
N ASN A 146 -9.86 -13.87 -44.16
CA ASN A 146 -8.84 -13.15 -43.40
C ASN A 146 -9.30 -11.74 -42.98
N TYR A 147 -10.61 -11.46 -43.01
CA TYR A 147 -11.12 -10.14 -42.63
C TYR A 147 -10.93 -9.89 -41.12
N PRO A 148 -10.61 -8.64 -40.73
CA PRO A 148 -10.56 -8.26 -39.33
C PRO A 148 -11.95 -8.33 -38.70
N PHE A 149 -11.98 -8.44 -37.38
CA PHE A 149 -13.24 -8.44 -36.66
C PHE A 149 -13.69 -6.99 -36.39
N GLY A 150 -14.97 -6.70 -36.56
CA GLY A 150 -15.48 -5.36 -36.36
C GLY A 150 -16.99 -5.31 -36.47
N LYS A 151 -17.56 -4.13 -36.26
CA LYS A 151 -19.01 -3.92 -36.35
C LYS A 151 -19.40 -3.77 -37.81
N VAL A 152 -20.41 -4.52 -38.27
CA VAL A 152 -20.91 -4.43 -39.64
C VAL A 152 -21.97 -3.34 -39.73
N SER A 153 -21.86 -2.48 -40.75
CA SER A 153 -22.87 -1.46 -41.07
C SER A 153 -24.08 -2.09 -41.77
N VAL A 154 -23.85 -2.67 -42.96
CA VAL A 154 -24.85 -3.37 -43.77
C VAL A 154 -24.32 -4.75 -44.11
N PRO A 155 -24.96 -5.84 -43.65
CA PRO A 155 -24.47 -7.18 -43.91
C PRO A 155 -24.60 -7.56 -45.38
N THR A 156 -23.51 -8.06 -45.94
CA THR A 156 -23.46 -8.76 -47.23
C THR A 156 -23.66 -10.27 -47.08
N PHE A 157 -23.43 -10.78 -45.87
CA PHE A 157 -23.76 -12.14 -45.43
C PHE A 157 -24.17 -12.11 -43.95
N THR A 158 -25.06 -13.02 -43.56
CA THR A 158 -25.47 -13.25 -42.17
C THR A 158 -25.61 -14.75 -41.96
N SER A 159 -24.91 -15.31 -40.98
CA SER A 159 -24.99 -16.73 -40.62
C SER A 159 -26.29 -17.04 -39.88
N LEU A 160 -26.60 -18.32 -39.71
CA LEU A 160 -27.78 -18.78 -38.97
C LEU A 160 -27.72 -18.43 -37.47
N ASN A 161 -26.54 -18.18 -36.92
CA ASN A 161 -26.35 -17.67 -35.55
C ASN A 161 -26.32 -16.13 -35.46
N SER A 162 -26.55 -15.42 -36.56
CA SER A 162 -26.56 -13.95 -36.67
C SER A 162 -25.18 -13.26 -36.68
N SER A 163 -24.10 -14.00 -36.86
CA SER A 163 -22.80 -13.39 -37.24
C SER A 163 -22.90 -12.78 -38.64
N LYS A 164 -22.17 -11.71 -38.91
CA LYS A 164 -22.32 -10.89 -40.12
C LYS A 164 -20.98 -10.66 -40.80
N LEU A 165 -21.02 -10.49 -42.12
CA LEU A 165 -19.89 -10.00 -42.92
C LEU A 165 -20.35 -8.80 -43.74
N GLY A 166 -19.59 -7.72 -43.75
CA GLY A 166 -19.91 -6.56 -44.58
C GLY A 166 -19.01 -5.36 -44.33
N PRO A 167 -19.31 -4.19 -44.93
CA PRO A 167 -18.56 -2.97 -44.70
C PRO A 167 -18.60 -2.54 -43.23
N SER A 168 -17.45 -2.10 -42.72
CA SER A 168 -17.25 -1.68 -41.34
C SER A 168 -18.09 -0.45 -40.95
N ALA A 169 -18.69 -0.52 -39.78
CA ALA A 169 -19.20 0.60 -38.98
C ALA A 169 -18.25 0.95 -37.81
N SER A 170 -17.16 0.21 -37.62
CA SER A 170 -16.18 0.48 -36.56
C SER A 170 -15.46 1.81 -36.81
N PRO A 171 -15.41 2.73 -35.84
CA PRO A 171 -14.75 4.01 -36.00
C PRO A 171 -13.28 3.87 -36.41
N GLY A 172 -12.87 4.56 -37.47
CA GLY A 172 -11.48 4.55 -37.94
C GLY A 172 -11.13 3.46 -38.97
N TYR A 173 -12.09 2.62 -39.39
CA TYR A 173 -11.90 1.65 -40.46
C TYR A 173 -13.13 1.50 -41.37
N SER A 174 -12.91 1.46 -42.68
CA SER A 174 -13.96 1.42 -43.72
C SER A 174 -13.88 0.20 -44.65
N GLY A 175 -13.02 -0.78 -44.34
CA GLY A 175 -12.93 -2.03 -45.09
C GLY A 175 -14.03 -3.02 -44.74
N ILE A 176 -13.88 -4.26 -45.21
CA ILE A 176 -14.78 -5.36 -44.86
C ILE A 176 -14.36 -5.94 -43.50
N VAL A 177 -15.34 -6.16 -42.63
CA VAL A 177 -15.16 -6.78 -41.31
C VAL A 177 -16.13 -7.95 -41.14
N PHE A 178 -15.76 -8.87 -40.25
CA PHE A 178 -16.66 -9.89 -39.73
C PHE A 178 -17.10 -9.52 -38.31
N GLU A 179 -18.41 -9.58 -38.04
CA GLU A 179 -19.00 -9.32 -36.73
C GLU A 179 -19.56 -10.64 -36.17
N PRO A 180 -19.01 -11.21 -35.09
CA PRO A 180 -19.59 -12.39 -34.47
C PRO A 180 -20.92 -12.04 -33.77
N ASN A 181 -21.69 -13.06 -33.40
CA ASN A 181 -22.83 -12.90 -32.50
C ASN A 181 -22.42 -12.13 -31.23
N ASP A 182 -23.33 -11.32 -30.68
CA ASP A 182 -23.07 -10.43 -29.54
C ASP A 182 -22.49 -11.15 -28.31
N GLY A 183 -22.87 -12.41 -28.06
CA GLY A 183 -22.36 -13.21 -26.93
C GLY A 183 -20.99 -13.85 -27.12
N PHE A 184 -20.28 -13.55 -28.22
CA PHE A 184 -18.91 -14.01 -28.47
C PHE A 184 -17.95 -12.88 -28.85
N LYS A 185 -18.38 -11.63 -28.76
CA LYS A 185 -17.55 -10.46 -29.11
C LYS A 185 -16.38 -10.32 -28.14
N GLY A 186 -16.62 -10.57 -26.86
CA GLY A 186 -15.63 -10.58 -25.79
C GLY A 186 -14.64 -11.73 -25.94
N ASP A 187 -15.12 -12.94 -26.26
CA ASP A 187 -14.27 -14.10 -26.56
C ASP A 187 -13.25 -13.77 -27.66
N VAL A 188 -13.73 -13.22 -28.78
CA VAL A 188 -12.89 -12.81 -29.90
C VAL A 188 -11.87 -11.76 -29.47
N ALA A 189 -12.30 -10.72 -28.74
CA ALA A 189 -11.41 -9.69 -28.24
C ALA A 189 -10.29 -10.26 -27.35
N ARG A 190 -10.63 -11.12 -26.39
CA ARG A 190 -9.67 -11.72 -25.46
C ARG A 190 -8.72 -12.69 -26.17
N MET A 191 -9.16 -13.41 -27.21
CA MET A 191 -8.28 -14.24 -28.03
C MET A 191 -7.28 -13.41 -28.84
N ILE A 192 -7.70 -12.24 -29.36
CA ILE A 192 -6.80 -11.33 -30.09
C ILE A 192 -5.83 -10.62 -29.15
N PHE A 193 -6.29 -10.12 -27.99
CA PHE A 193 -5.42 -9.54 -26.95
C PHE A 193 -4.35 -10.52 -26.49
N TYR A 194 -4.74 -11.78 -26.29
CA TYR A 194 -3.81 -12.86 -26.02
C TYR A 194 -2.75 -13.00 -27.12
N PHE A 195 -3.17 -13.07 -28.38
CA PHE A 195 -2.25 -13.23 -29.52
C PHE A 195 -1.21 -12.12 -29.58
N VAL A 196 -1.64 -10.85 -29.55
CA VAL A 196 -0.72 -9.69 -29.66
C VAL A 196 0.15 -9.51 -28.43
N THR A 197 -0.24 -10.05 -27.28
CA THR A 197 0.57 -10.08 -26.06
C THR A 197 1.62 -11.18 -26.13
N ARG A 198 1.20 -12.41 -26.43
CA ARG A 198 2.06 -13.58 -26.54
C ARG A 198 3.14 -13.39 -27.59
N TYR A 199 2.75 -12.96 -28.79
CA TYR A 199 3.63 -12.90 -29.96
C TYR A 199 4.19 -11.49 -30.21
N GLN A 200 4.27 -10.65 -29.18
CA GLN A 200 4.64 -9.24 -29.32
C GLN A 200 6.01 -9.02 -29.99
N SER A 201 6.96 -9.93 -29.81
CA SER A 201 8.31 -9.86 -30.41
C SER A 201 8.32 -10.23 -31.89
N ASN A 202 7.27 -10.89 -32.38
CA ASN A 202 7.13 -11.32 -33.77
C ASN A 202 6.30 -10.33 -34.62
N LEU A 203 5.56 -9.41 -34.00
CA LEU A 203 4.60 -8.53 -34.68
C LEU A 203 5.20 -7.71 -35.84
N SER A 204 6.47 -7.29 -35.72
CA SER A 204 7.16 -6.53 -36.77
C SER A 204 7.36 -7.31 -38.07
N GLY A 205 7.32 -8.65 -38.01
CA GLY A 205 7.41 -9.54 -39.16
C GLY A 205 6.05 -10.00 -39.71
N PHE A 206 4.94 -9.58 -39.10
CA PHE A 206 3.59 -9.98 -39.53
C PHE A 206 2.99 -8.98 -40.52
N SER A 207 2.14 -9.49 -41.40
CA SER A 207 1.26 -8.63 -42.19
C SER A 207 0.20 -8.02 -41.28
N SER A 208 -0.16 -6.75 -41.48
CA SER A 208 -1.14 -6.09 -40.62
C SER A 208 -2.51 -6.75 -40.71
N GLY A 209 -2.94 -7.19 -41.90
CA GLY A 209 -4.32 -7.60 -42.14
C GLY A 209 -5.35 -6.51 -41.82
N ASN A 210 -4.92 -5.25 -41.72
CA ASN A 210 -5.66 -4.14 -41.13
C ASN A 210 -6.07 -4.33 -39.66
N MET A 211 -5.54 -5.33 -38.96
CA MET A 211 -5.84 -5.65 -37.55
C MET A 211 -4.62 -5.43 -36.66
N LEU A 212 -3.49 -6.04 -37.02
CA LEU A 212 -2.25 -6.04 -36.26
C LEU A 212 -1.47 -4.74 -36.48
N GLY A 213 -0.80 -4.29 -35.42
CA GLY A 213 0.24 -3.26 -35.49
C GLY A 213 1.58 -3.86 -35.91
N SER A 214 2.51 -3.00 -36.35
CA SER A 214 3.88 -3.41 -36.72
C SER A 214 4.90 -3.31 -35.58
N THR A 215 4.45 -2.87 -34.39
CA THR A 215 5.28 -2.68 -33.19
C THR A 215 4.77 -3.53 -32.04
N ALA A 216 5.65 -3.82 -31.08
CA ALA A 216 5.29 -4.59 -29.89
C ALA A 216 4.18 -3.92 -29.05
N PHE A 217 4.13 -2.59 -29.00
CA PHE A 217 3.08 -1.83 -28.33
C PHE A 217 2.49 -0.76 -29.27
N PRO A 218 1.14 -0.62 -29.35
CA PRO A 218 0.13 -1.40 -28.64
C PRO A 218 -0.06 -2.83 -29.20
N GLY A 219 0.49 -3.12 -30.37
CA GLY A 219 0.41 -4.43 -31.04
C GLY A 219 -0.81 -4.61 -31.96
N LEU A 220 -1.76 -3.68 -31.92
CA LEU A 220 -2.94 -3.61 -32.77
C LEU A 220 -3.00 -2.25 -33.48
N GLN A 221 -3.74 -2.18 -34.59
CA GLN A 221 -4.11 -0.88 -35.15
C GLN A 221 -5.05 -0.13 -34.19
N PRO A 222 -5.01 1.21 -34.14
CA PRO A 222 -5.80 1.97 -33.17
C PRO A 222 -7.31 1.71 -33.24
N TRP A 223 -7.86 1.56 -34.45
CA TRP A 223 -9.28 1.32 -34.64
C TRP A 223 -9.69 -0.06 -34.09
N GLU A 224 -8.89 -1.09 -34.38
CA GLU A 224 -9.13 -2.47 -33.94
C GLU A 224 -9.03 -2.54 -32.42
N LEU A 225 -7.98 -1.94 -31.84
CA LEU A 225 -7.80 -1.89 -30.40
C LEU A 225 -9.02 -1.28 -29.68
N ASN A 226 -9.51 -0.14 -30.17
CA ASN A 226 -10.67 0.52 -29.59
C ASN A 226 -11.92 -0.34 -29.70
N GLN A 227 -12.12 -1.01 -30.85
CA GLN A 227 -13.27 -1.88 -31.06
C GLN A 227 -13.24 -3.11 -30.13
N LEU A 228 -12.08 -3.73 -29.95
CA LEU A 228 -11.91 -4.90 -29.09
C LEU A 228 -11.99 -4.54 -27.61
N LEU A 229 -11.55 -3.34 -27.19
CA LEU A 229 -11.72 -2.86 -25.82
C LEU A 229 -13.21 -2.63 -25.48
N GLU A 230 -13.96 -2.07 -26.43
CA GLU A 230 -15.42 -1.94 -26.31
C GLU A 230 -16.08 -3.32 -26.17
N TRP A 231 -15.75 -4.26 -27.05
CA TRP A 231 -16.31 -5.61 -27.02
C TRP A 231 -15.95 -6.39 -25.76
N ASN A 232 -14.70 -6.31 -25.28
CA ASN A 232 -14.31 -6.93 -24.02
C ASN A 232 -15.08 -6.36 -22.81
N THR A 233 -15.55 -5.11 -22.90
CA THR A 233 -16.34 -4.46 -21.84
C THR A 233 -17.82 -4.84 -21.93
N LEU A 234 -18.39 -4.86 -23.14
CA LEU A 234 -19.80 -5.14 -23.37
C LEU A 234 -20.15 -6.63 -23.26
N ASP A 235 -19.17 -7.51 -23.48
CA ASP A 235 -19.31 -8.96 -23.38
C ASP A 235 -18.29 -9.52 -22.36
N PRO A 236 -18.65 -9.55 -21.06
CA PRO A 236 -17.79 -10.02 -19.98
C PRO A 236 -17.40 -11.50 -20.13
N VAL A 237 -16.38 -11.93 -19.40
CA VAL A 237 -15.94 -13.33 -19.42
C VAL A 237 -17.08 -14.28 -19.03
N SER A 238 -17.33 -15.26 -19.89
CA SER A 238 -18.36 -16.29 -19.69
C SER A 238 -17.82 -17.52 -18.94
N PRO A 239 -18.71 -18.34 -18.32
CA PRO A 239 -18.33 -19.65 -17.79
C PRO A 239 -17.68 -20.57 -18.85
N ALA A 240 -18.15 -20.50 -20.10
CA ALA A 240 -17.59 -21.25 -21.22
C ALA A 240 -16.14 -20.88 -21.50
N GLU A 241 -15.80 -19.59 -21.46
CA GLU A 241 -14.42 -19.13 -21.61
C GLU A 241 -13.52 -19.57 -20.46
N ILE A 242 -14.01 -19.50 -19.22
CA ILE A 242 -13.25 -19.98 -18.05
C ILE A 242 -12.95 -21.47 -18.20
N ARG A 243 -13.96 -22.28 -18.54
CA ARG A 243 -13.81 -23.72 -18.77
C ARG A 243 -12.82 -23.99 -19.90
N ARG A 244 -12.94 -23.28 -21.01
CA ARG A 244 -12.03 -23.37 -22.15
C ARG A 244 -10.61 -22.98 -21.77
N ASN A 245 -10.40 -21.91 -21.02
CA ASN A 245 -9.07 -21.46 -20.58
C ASN A 245 -8.41 -22.51 -19.67
N ASN A 246 -9.20 -23.17 -18.82
CA ASN A 246 -8.74 -24.29 -17.99
C ASN A 246 -8.31 -25.49 -18.83
N ALA A 247 -9.13 -25.86 -19.83
CA ALA A 247 -8.82 -26.95 -20.73
C ALA A 247 -7.60 -26.64 -21.62
N SER A 248 -7.48 -25.41 -22.11
CA SER A 248 -6.31 -24.93 -22.86
C SER A 248 -5.04 -24.99 -22.03
N PHE A 249 -5.10 -24.59 -20.75
CA PHE A 249 -3.98 -24.73 -19.82
C PHE A 249 -3.54 -26.19 -19.64
N ALA A 250 -4.49 -27.09 -19.42
CA ALA A 250 -4.20 -28.52 -19.30
C ALA A 250 -3.59 -29.10 -20.59
N TYR A 251 -4.03 -28.59 -21.75
CA TYR A 251 -3.59 -29.09 -23.06
C TYR A 251 -2.19 -28.58 -23.45
N GLN A 252 -1.92 -27.28 -23.32
CA GLN A 252 -0.67 -26.64 -23.81
C GLN A 252 0.10 -25.82 -22.78
N GLY A 253 -0.24 -25.89 -21.49
CA GLY A 253 0.58 -25.37 -20.38
C GLY A 253 0.52 -23.86 -20.15
N ASN A 254 -0.14 -23.08 -21.01
CA ASN A 254 -0.30 -21.64 -20.85
C ASN A 254 -1.75 -21.17 -20.94
N ARG A 255 -2.06 -20.09 -20.23
CA ARG A 255 -3.41 -19.51 -20.08
C ARG A 255 -3.57 -18.23 -20.87
N ASN A 256 -4.80 -17.89 -21.23
CA ASN A 256 -5.17 -16.55 -21.65
C ASN A 256 -5.38 -15.64 -20.42
N PRO A 257 -4.49 -14.67 -20.17
CA PRO A 257 -4.59 -13.82 -18.99
C PRO A 257 -5.77 -12.86 -19.02
N PHE A 258 -6.33 -12.57 -20.21
CA PHE A 258 -7.48 -11.68 -20.35
C PHE A 258 -8.80 -12.38 -20.01
N ILE A 259 -8.81 -13.72 -19.95
CA ILE A 259 -9.93 -14.49 -19.38
C ILE A 259 -9.78 -14.56 -17.85
N ASP A 260 -8.57 -14.82 -17.35
CA ASP A 260 -8.33 -14.93 -15.90
C ASP A 260 -8.42 -13.60 -15.16
N ASN A 261 -8.02 -12.50 -15.82
CA ASN A 261 -8.04 -11.15 -15.28
C ASN A 261 -8.52 -10.17 -16.37
N PRO A 262 -9.85 -10.02 -16.57
CA PRO A 262 -10.41 -9.21 -17.66
C PRO A 262 -10.01 -7.73 -17.60
N SER A 263 -9.66 -7.22 -16.42
CA SER A 263 -9.17 -5.87 -16.21
C SER A 263 -7.80 -5.60 -16.85
N TYR A 264 -7.00 -6.64 -17.15
CA TYR A 264 -5.69 -6.46 -17.78
C TYR A 264 -5.78 -5.77 -19.15
N ALA A 265 -6.87 -5.97 -19.91
CA ALA A 265 -7.04 -5.25 -21.17
C ALA A 265 -7.05 -3.73 -20.95
N ASN A 266 -7.79 -3.25 -19.96
CA ASN A 266 -7.83 -1.82 -19.60
C ASN A 266 -6.54 -1.35 -18.90
N LEU A 267 -5.90 -2.19 -18.08
CA LEU A 267 -4.62 -1.82 -17.46
C LEU A 267 -3.47 -1.69 -18.47
N ILE A 268 -3.53 -2.40 -19.61
CA ILE A 268 -2.51 -2.34 -20.66
C ILE A 268 -2.82 -1.23 -21.68
N TRP A 269 -4.07 -1.17 -22.17
CA TRP A 269 -4.44 -0.36 -23.32
C TRP A 269 -5.57 0.64 -23.07
N GLY A 270 -6.18 0.61 -21.89
CA GLY A 270 -7.17 1.62 -21.52
C GLY A 270 -6.55 3.00 -21.57
N ALA A 271 -7.39 4.02 -21.80
CA ALA A 271 -6.93 5.39 -21.60
C ALA A 271 -6.34 5.49 -20.17
N PRO A 272 -5.16 6.10 -19.98
CA PRO A 272 -4.68 6.38 -18.64
C PRO A 272 -5.82 7.13 -17.96
N VAL A 273 -6.32 6.58 -16.85
CA VAL A 273 -7.34 7.25 -16.07
C VAL A 273 -6.62 8.47 -15.50
N ILE A 274 -6.75 9.60 -16.18
CA ILE A 274 -6.22 10.86 -15.69
C ILE A 274 -7.25 11.37 -14.71
N ASP A 275 -6.88 11.41 -13.44
CA ASP A 275 -7.68 12.11 -12.45
C ASP A 275 -7.15 13.51 -12.28
N ASN A 276 -7.98 14.49 -12.63
CA ASN A 276 -7.71 15.90 -12.38
C ASN A 276 -8.72 16.49 -11.41
N GLU A 277 -9.65 15.68 -10.90
CA GLU A 277 -10.60 16.11 -9.88
C GLU A 277 -10.01 15.77 -8.52
N ALA A 278 -10.10 16.72 -7.59
CA ALA A 278 -9.59 16.53 -6.25
C ALA A 278 -10.68 15.93 -5.36
N PRO A 279 -10.32 15.08 -4.38
CA PRO A 279 -11.29 14.58 -3.42
C PRO A 279 -12.04 15.70 -2.70
N THR A 280 -13.26 15.41 -2.30
CA THR A 280 -13.99 16.28 -1.36
C THR A 280 -13.27 16.37 -0.01
N ALA A 281 -13.52 17.43 0.76
CA ALA A 281 -13.02 17.48 2.13
C ALA A 281 -13.70 16.41 2.99
N ALA A 282 -12.91 15.68 3.78
CA ALA A 282 -13.46 14.79 4.78
C ALA A 282 -14.30 15.58 5.81
N THR A 283 -15.36 14.95 6.32
CA THR A 283 -16.32 15.60 7.22
C THR A 283 -16.39 14.90 8.57
N ASN A 284 -17.00 15.57 9.56
CA ASN A 284 -17.17 15.03 10.91
C ASN A 284 -15.87 14.56 11.56
N LEU A 285 -14.75 15.25 11.28
CA LEU A 285 -13.50 15.00 12.00
C LEU A 285 -13.75 15.29 13.49
N ALA A 286 -13.50 14.29 14.32
CA ALA A 286 -13.60 14.35 15.75
C ALA A 286 -12.27 13.92 16.39
N ALA A 287 -11.85 14.64 17.41
CA ALA A 287 -10.73 14.30 18.27
C ALA A 287 -11.28 13.81 19.60
N ASN A 288 -10.82 12.63 20.04
CA ASN A 288 -11.38 11.88 21.16
C ASN A 288 -10.27 11.21 21.96
N ASN A 289 -10.63 10.73 23.15
CA ASN A 289 -9.78 9.91 24.01
C ASN A 289 -8.37 10.50 24.24
N PRO A 290 -8.25 11.80 24.64
CA PRO A 290 -6.95 12.38 24.90
C PRO A 290 -6.23 11.64 26.04
N THR A 291 -4.94 11.37 25.84
CA THR A 291 -4.01 11.03 26.91
C THR A 291 -3.11 12.24 27.19
N SER A 292 -2.09 12.09 28.04
CA SER A 292 -1.07 13.13 28.23
C SER A 292 -0.17 13.33 27.02
N ASN A 293 -0.15 12.40 26.06
CA ASN A 293 0.79 12.42 24.92
C ASN A 293 0.18 12.00 23.57
N SER A 294 -1.12 11.70 23.50
CA SER A 294 -1.77 11.23 22.29
C SER A 294 -3.24 11.62 22.25
N ILE A 295 -3.80 11.69 21.04
CA ILE A 295 -5.22 11.97 20.79
C ILE A 295 -5.68 11.05 19.65
N ALA A 296 -6.82 10.39 19.82
CA ALA A 296 -7.45 9.58 18.78
C ALA A 296 -8.33 10.44 17.87
N LEU A 297 -8.30 10.17 16.57
CA LEU A 297 -9.08 10.87 15.55
C LEU A 297 -9.98 9.87 14.80
N SER A 298 -11.17 10.34 14.44
CA SER A 298 -12.11 9.62 13.57
C SER A 298 -12.86 10.61 12.68
N TRP A 299 -13.18 10.23 11.45
CA TRP A 299 -13.90 11.08 10.50
C TRP A 299 -14.80 10.28 9.55
N THR A 300 -15.67 10.99 8.84
CA THR A 300 -16.39 10.46 7.68
C THR A 300 -15.51 10.60 6.44
N ALA A 301 -15.39 9.51 5.67
CA ALA A 301 -14.56 9.45 4.47
C ALA A 301 -14.92 10.57 3.48
N ALA A 302 -13.88 11.09 2.81
CA ALA A 302 -14.05 11.89 1.61
C ALA A 302 -14.52 11.00 0.44
N THR A 303 -15.19 11.62 -0.52
CA THR A 303 -15.54 11.00 -1.81
C THR A 303 -14.76 11.65 -2.94
N ASP A 304 -14.56 10.87 -3.99
CA ASP A 304 -13.81 11.22 -5.19
C ASP A 304 -14.38 10.42 -6.39
N ASN A 305 -14.17 10.88 -7.62
CA ASN A 305 -14.64 10.26 -8.85
C ASN A 305 -13.93 8.94 -9.18
N ILE A 306 -12.67 8.76 -8.76
CA ILE A 306 -11.96 7.47 -8.88
C ILE A 306 -11.74 6.85 -7.51
N GLY A 307 -11.29 7.63 -6.53
CA GLY A 307 -11.15 7.15 -5.16
C GLY A 307 -10.09 7.87 -4.34
N VAL A 308 -10.34 7.92 -3.03
CA VAL A 308 -9.40 8.47 -2.05
C VAL A 308 -8.36 7.42 -1.67
N ALA A 309 -7.08 7.75 -1.84
CA ALA A 309 -5.96 6.86 -1.53
C ALA A 309 -5.47 7.00 -0.08
N ALA A 310 -5.47 8.22 0.47
CA ALA A 310 -4.95 8.49 1.80
C ALA A 310 -5.50 9.78 2.44
N TYR A 311 -5.21 9.95 3.74
CA TYR A 311 -5.50 11.15 4.53
C TYR A 311 -4.23 11.62 5.22
N ASP A 312 -3.81 12.86 4.92
CA ASP A 312 -2.75 13.56 5.62
C ASP A 312 -3.32 14.26 6.86
N ILE A 313 -2.78 13.93 8.03
CA ILE A 313 -3.25 14.42 9.33
C ILE A 313 -2.33 15.51 9.83
N TYR A 314 -2.89 16.69 10.08
CA TYR A 314 -2.15 17.84 10.60
C TYR A 314 -2.55 18.16 12.03
N ALA A 315 -1.58 18.54 12.85
CA ALA A 315 -1.80 19.13 14.17
C ALA A 315 -1.09 20.49 14.23
N ASN A 316 -1.84 21.57 14.48
CA ASN A 316 -1.33 22.94 14.48
C ASN A 316 -0.52 23.30 13.21
N GLY A 317 -0.96 22.79 12.05
CA GLY A 317 -0.32 23.03 10.75
C GLY A 317 0.89 22.16 10.43
N THR A 318 1.31 21.27 11.34
CA THR A 318 2.40 20.31 11.10
C THR A 318 1.83 18.94 10.73
N LEU A 319 2.32 18.34 9.64
CA LEU A 319 1.95 16.98 9.24
C LEU A 319 2.44 15.98 10.30
N LYS A 320 1.53 15.15 10.79
CA LYS A 320 1.80 14.15 11.84
C LYS A 320 1.85 12.74 11.29
N ALA A 321 0.95 12.40 10.38
CA ALA A 321 0.85 11.08 9.78
C ALA A 321 0.08 11.13 8.46
N THR A 322 0.26 10.09 7.65
CA THR A 322 -0.57 9.79 6.49
C THR A 322 -1.15 8.40 6.69
N VAL A 323 -2.47 8.23 6.56
CA VAL A 323 -3.16 6.95 6.79
C VAL A 323 -4.16 6.66 5.68
N THR A 324 -4.51 5.39 5.47
CA THR A 324 -5.49 4.97 4.44
C THR A 324 -6.90 4.74 4.98
N GLY A 325 -7.04 4.56 6.30
CA GLY A 325 -8.33 4.39 6.98
C GLY A 325 -8.96 5.72 7.42
N THR A 326 -10.13 5.64 8.05
CA THR A 326 -10.89 6.81 8.56
C THR A 326 -10.70 7.08 10.06
N THR A 327 -9.64 6.50 10.64
CA THR A 327 -9.28 6.65 12.05
C THR A 327 -7.76 6.70 12.20
N ALA A 328 -7.26 7.42 13.20
CA ALA A 328 -5.84 7.47 13.53
C ALA A 328 -5.62 7.77 15.01
N ILE A 329 -4.42 7.47 15.53
CA ILE A 329 -3.96 7.93 16.84
C ILE A 329 -2.73 8.80 16.60
N VAL A 330 -2.82 10.08 16.94
CA VAL A 330 -1.69 11.00 16.86
C VAL A 330 -0.94 10.96 18.19
N THR A 331 0.31 10.48 18.18
CA THR A 331 1.16 10.35 19.37
C THR A 331 2.26 11.42 19.40
N GLY A 332 3.06 11.45 20.47
CA GLY A 332 4.16 12.41 20.62
C GLY A 332 3.70 13.86 20.83
N LEU A 333 2.50 14.04 21.39
CA LEU A 333 1.94 15.34 21.74
C LEU A 333 2.46 15.78 23.12
N SER A 334 2.61 17.09 23.32
CA SER A 334 2.92 17.67 24.62
C SER A 334 1.67 17.63 25.51
N SER A 335 1.85 17.38 26.80
CA SER A 335 0.76 17.35 27.78
C SER A 335 0.17 18.74 28.05
N SER A 336 -1.05 18.82 28.58
CA SER A 336 -1.76 20.08 28.87
C SER A 336 -1.74 21.07 27.69
N THR A 337 -1.71 20.55 26.46
CA THR A 337 -1.54 21.36 25.26
C THR A 337 -2.73 21.15 24.35
N THR A 338 -3.36 22.25 23.96
CA THR A 338 -4.46 22.24 22.99
C THR A 338 -3.91 22.08 21.58
N TYR A 339 -4.46 21.13 20.84
CA TYR A 339 -4.13 20.87 19.45
C TYR A 339 -5.37 21.09 18.57
N ASN A 340 -5.16 21.76 17.45
CA ASN A 340 -6.13 21.87 16.37
C ASN A 340 -5.74 20.89 15.27
N PHE A 341 -6.61 19.90 15.04
CA PHE A 341 -6.46 18.90 14.01
C PHE A 341 -7.29 19.23 12.79
N TYR A 342 -6.73 19.00 11.61
CA TYR A 342 -7.47 18.92 10.35
C TYR A 342 -6.83 17.84 9.49
N ILE A 343 -7.58 17.33 8.53
CA ILE A 343 -7.08 16.34 7.57
C ILE A 343 -7.30 16.79 6.13
N ILE A 344 -6.43 16.32 5.24
CA ILE A 344 -6.51 16.52 3.80
C ILE A 344 -6.56 15.14 3.14
N ALA A 345 -7.61 14.86 2.38
CA ALA A 345 -7.71 13.64 1.59
C ALA A 345 -6.85 13.78 0.32
N LYS A 346 -6.23 12.69 -0.10
CA LYS A 346 -5.47 12.59 -1.34
C LYS A 346 -5.92 11.40 -2.14
N ASP A 347 -6.00 11.56 -3.45
CA ASP A 347 -6.22 10.47 -4.39
C ASP A 347 -4.88 9.80 -4.77
N ALA A 348 -4.94 8.81 -5.66
CA ALA A 348 -3.76 8.12 -6.18
C ALA A 348 -2.97 8.93 -7.23
N PHE A 349 -3.52 10.05 -7.71
CA PHE A 349 -2.97 10.88 -8.78
C PHE A 349 -2.31 12.17 -8.25
N GLY A 350 -2.35 12.38 -6.93
CA GLY A 350 -1.71 13.49 -6.23
C GLY A 350 -2.60 14.70 -6.03
N ASN A 351 -3.88 14.64 -6.38
CA ASN A 351 -4.83 15.71 -6.09
C ASN A 351 -5.17 15.70 -4.59
N ALA A 352 -5.32 16.88 -4.01
CA ALA A 352 -5.53 17.08 -2.59
C ALA A 352 -6.83 17.83 -2.33
N SER A 353 -7.62 17.35 -1.38
CA SER A 353 -8.85 18.02 -0.97
C SER A 353 -8.58 19.36 -0.26
N PRO A 354 -9.61 20.21 -0.13
CA PRO A 354 -9.63 21.22 0.93
C PRO A 354 -9.49 20.56 2.32
N GLN A 355 -9.11 21.36 3.32
CA GLN A 355 -9.06 20.91 4.71
C GLN A 355 -10.45 20.48 5.21
N SER A 356 -10.49 19.44 6.04
CA SER A 356 -11.68 19.10 6.83
C SER A 356 -12.09 20.22 7.78
N ASN A 357 -13.19 20.01 8.54
CA ASN A 357 -13.42 20.79 9.75
C ASN A 357 -12.24 20.66 10.73
N ILE A 358 -12.04 21.67 11.57
CA ILE A 358 -11.07 21.61 12.67
C ILE A 358 -11.69 20.81 13.81
N ALA A 359 -10.95 19.82 14.31
CA ALA A 359 -11.23 19.17 15.58
C ALA A 359 -10.21 19.65 16.62
N THR A 360 -10.69 20.24 17.71
CA THR A 360 -9.84 20.74 18.79
C THR A 360 -9.93 19.81 19.97
N GLU A 361 -8.79 19.39 20.50
CA GLU A 361 -8.73 18.61 21.72
C GLU A 361 -7.47 18.98 22.52
N THR A 362 -7.57 18.89 23.84
CA THR A 362 -6.45 19.20 24.75
C THR A 362 -5.94 17.91 25.35
N THR A 363 -4.65 17.65 25.19
CA THR A 363 -4.00 16.54 25.88
C THR A 363 -4.18 16.71 27.38
N LEU A 364 -4.39 15.60 28.07
CA LEU A 364 -4.53 15.62 29.52
C LEU A 364 -3.26 16.16 30.16
N ALA A 365 -3.39 16.66 31.40
CA ALA A 365 -2.21 16.97 32.18
C ALA A 365 -1.29 15.76 32.24
N GLY A 366 0.00 15.99 32.01
CA GLY A 366 1.03 15.02 32.37
C GLY A 366 0.85 14.76 33.86
N GLN A 367 0.76 13.50 34.25
CA GLN A 367 0.51 13.20 35.65
C GLN A 367 1.65 13.79 36.51
N SER A 368 1.25 14.48 37.59
CA SER A 368 2.16 15.11 38.54
C SER A 368 2.96 14.06 39.32
N GLY A 369 4.09 13.65 38.76
CA GLY A 369 5.29 13.30 39.52
C GLY A 369 6.29 14.43 39.30
N GLY A 370 6.64 15.14 40.37
CA GLY A 370 7.43 16.38 40.31
C GLY A 370 8.48 16.40 39.20
N ASN A 371 8.28 17.29 38.23
CA ASN A 371 9.30 17.87 37.38
C ASN A 371 10.28 16.85 36.77
N THR A 372 9.84 15.93 35.89
CA THR A 372 10.62 15.23 34.82
C THR A 372 10.04 13.87 34.39
N SER A 373 9.13 13.24 35.15
CA SER A 373 8.67 11.86 34.89
C SER A 373 7.57 11.74 33.83
N CYS A 374 7.67 10.72 32.98
CA CYS A 374 6.72 10.36 31.91
C CYS A 374 5.99 9.04 32.14
N GLY A 375 6.24 8.40 33.27
CA GLY A 375 5.45 7.28 33.74
C GLY A 375 6.01 6.69 35.01
N THR A 376 5.15 6.00 35.75
CA THR A 376 5.46 5.40 37.06
C THR A 376 4.75 4.06 37.22
N GLU A 377 5.35 3.20 38.03
CA GLU A 377 4.78 1.96 38.56
C GLU A 377 5.19 1.85 40.03
N ASN A 378 4.21 2.04 40.93
CA ASN A 378 4.39 1.99 42.37
C ASN A 378 3.91 0.67 42.99
N PHE A 379 3.58 -0.33 42.16
CA PHE A 379 3.24 -1.69 42.56
C PHE A 379 2.02 -1.83 43.49
N SER A 380 1.29 -0.74 43.75
CA SER A 380 0.10 -0.71 44.61
C SER A 380 -1.05 -1.58 44.06
N ASN A 381 -1.15 -1.69 42.74
CA ASN A 381 -2.16 -2.46 42.02
C ASN A 381 -1.80 -3.94 41.82
N ILE A 382 -0.67 -4.41 42.34
CA ILE A 382 -0.38 -5.85 42.36
C ILE A 382 -1.50 -6.58 43.14
N PRO A 383 -2.05 -7.69 42.62
CA PRO A 383 -3.03 -8.51 43.32
C PRO A 383 -2.55 -8.93 44.71
N THR A 384 -3.45 -9.00 45.69
CA THR A 384 -3.09 -9.49 47.03
C THR A 384 -3.12 -11.01 47.06
N SER A 385 -2.04 -11.64 47.52
CA SER A 385 -1.97 -13.09 47.79
C SER A 385 -1.36 -13.30 49.17
N THR A 386 -1.97 -14.19 49.96
CA THR A 386 -1.42 -14.65 51.25
C THR A 386 -0.44 -15.81 51.08
N ASN A 387 -0.32 -16.36 49.85
CA ASN A 387 0.60 -17.45 49.54
C ASN A 387 1.93 -16.89 49.00
N PRO A 388 3.09 -17.15 49.64
CA PRO A 388 4.41 -16.67 49.22
C PRO A 388 5.00 -17.48 48.03
N ALA A 389 4.14 -17.94 47.11
CA ALA A 389 4.54 -18.72 45.95
C ALA A 389 5.22 -17.85 44.88
N TYR A 390 6.23 -18.43 44.24
CA TYR A 390 6.86 -17.87 43.05
C TYR A 390 6.03 -18.26 41.83
N ASP A 391 5.34 -17.28 41.26
CA ASP A 391 4.45 -17.48 40.11
C ASP A 391 4.70 -16.40 39.06
N THR A 392 4.04 -16.55 37.92
CA THR A 392 3.84 -15.43 36.99
C THR A 392 2.71 -14.53 37.51
N ARG A 393 3.02 -13.24 37.70
CA ARG A 393 2.10 -12.21 38.18
C ARG A 393 1.79 -11.26 37.03
N ILE A 394 0.51 -11.01 36.79
CA ILE A 394 0.07 -10.06 35.76
C ILE A 394 -0.85 -9.05 36.43
N TRP A 395 -0.61 -7.76 36.21
CA TRP A 395 -1.48 -6.68 36.64
C TRP A 395 -1.42 -5.53 35.65
N THR A 396 -2.41 -4.65 35.72
CA THR A 396 -2.44 -3.45 34.90
C THR A 396 -2.44 -2.23 35.80
N ASN A 397 -1.61 -1.26 35.46
CA ASN A 397 -1.57 0.03 36.11
C ASN A 397 -1.27 1.10 35.05
N ASN A 398 -1.96 2.23 35.09
CA ASN A 398 -1.80 3.31 34.09
C ASN A 398 -1.88 2.82 32.63
N ASN A 399 -2.78 1.88 32.32
CA ASN A 399 -2.93 1.23 31.01
C ASN A 399 -1.70 0.46 30.51
N ILE A 400 -0.72 0.20 31.38
CA ILE A 400 0.43 -0.66 31.11
C ILE A 400 0.17 -1.99 31.79
N THR A 401 0.23 -3.07 31.02
CA THR A 401 0.14 -4.43 31.56
C THR A 401 1.54 -4.88 31.93
N TRP A 402 1.73 -5.22 33.19
CA TRP A 402 2.99 -5.73 33.73
C TRP A 402 2.92 -7.23 33.90
N THR A 403 3.97 -7.93 33.50
CA THR A 403 4.15 -9.37 33.70
C THR A 403 5.45 -9.61 34.46
N ALA A 404 5.34 -10.16 35.66
CA ALA A 404 6.49 -10.58 36.45
C ALA A 404 6.59 -12.11 36.52
N THR A 405 7.72 -12.71 36.18
CA THR A 405 7.95 -14.16 36.22
C THR A 405 8.86 -14.54 37.39
N ASP A 406 8.71 -15.78 37.91
CA ASP A 406 9.41 -16.25 39.12
C ASP A 406 9.36 -15.19 40.24
N ALA A 407 8.13 -14.72 40.51
CA ALA A 407 7.88 -13.52 41.29
C ALA A 407 6.91 -13.74 42.46
N ARG A 408 7.19 -13.01 43.54
CA ARG A 408 6.42 -12.96 44.79
C ARG A 408 5.93 -11.55 45.05
N ILE A 409 4.82 -11.46 45.79
CA ILE A 409 4.02 -10.23 45.97
C ILE A 409 3.68 -9.96 47.44
N ASP A 410 4.29 -10.72 48.35
CA ASP A 410 4.07 -10.67 49.80
C ASP A 410 5.12 -9.84 50.54
N GLN A 411 5.95 -9.10 49.80
CA GLN A 411 7.02 -8.25 50.35
C GLN A 411 6.72 -6.78 50.07
N THR A 412 7.38 -5.90 50.83
CA THR A 412 7.08 -4.46 50.84
C THR A 412 8.38 -3.66 50.77
N ILE A 413 8.44 -2.52 50.09
CA ILE A 413 9.45 -1.49 50.36
C ILE A 413 8.72 -0.27 50.91
N THR A 414 7.92 0.40 50.07
CA THR A 414 7.04 1.53 50.42
C THR A 414 5.58 1.13 50.18
N GLY A 415 5.11 0.11 50.90
CA GLY A 415 3.75 -0.43 50.74
C GLY A 415 3.76 -1.82 50.09
N LYS A 416 3.69 -1.92 48.76
CA LYS A 416 3.78 -3.21 48.03
C LYS A 416 5.01 -3.22 47.15
N ALA A 417 5.69 -4.36 47.05
CA ALA A 417 6.81 -4.52 46.13
C ALA A 417 6.71 -5.86 45.39
N ILE A 418 7.13 -5.87 44.12
CA ILE A 418 7.32 -7.11 43.38
C ILE A 418 8.70 -7.68 43.68
N THR A 419 8.78 -8.93 44.11
CA THR A 419 10.07 -9.59 44.42
C THR A 419 10.37 -10.66 43.39
N ILE A 420 11.44 -10.50 42.62
CA ILE A 420 11.83 -11.46 41.57
C ILE A 420 13.05 -12.27 42.00
N ARG A 421 13.10 -13.57 41.64
CA ARG A 421 14.26 -14.44 41.88
C ARG A 421 15.04 -14.66 40.58
N ASN A 422 14.87 -15.75 39.86
CA ASN A 422 15.48 -15.93 38.52
C ASN A 422 14.46 -15.52 37.45
N GLY A 423 13.98 -14.28 37.59
CA GLY A 423 12.74 -13.81 37.03
C GLY A 423 12.87 -12.50 36.27
N THR A 424 11.77 -12.06 35.69
CA THR A 424 11.69 -10.82 34.93
C THR A 424 10.51 -9.98 35.38
N LEU A 425 10.58 -8.67 35.20
CA LEU A 425 9.41 -7.76 35.20
C LEU A 425 9.36 -7.11 33.82
N THR A 426 8.27 -7.28 33.08
CA THR A 426 8.13 -6.81 31.70
C THR A 426 6.85 -5.99 31.54
N SER A 427 6.94 -4.82 30.90
CA SER A 427 5.78 -4.01 30.52
C SER A 427 5.17 -4.45 29.18
N SER A 428 3.92 -4.08 28.92
CA SER A 428 3.41 -3.94 27.55
C SER A 428 4.14 -2.81 26.83
N THR A 429 3.88 -2.62 25.54
CA THR A 429 4.43 -1.48 24.78
C THR A 429 4.02 -0.15 25.39
N ILE A 430 4.99 0.74 25.61
CA ILE A 430 4.86 2.10 26.13
C ILE A 430 5.28 3.07 25.03
N SER A 431 4.49 4.11 24.76
CA SER A 431 4.78 5.10 23.73
C SER A 431 5.50 6.33 24.29
N GLY A 432 6.23 7.05 23.42
CA GLY A 432 6.82 8.36 23.76
C GLY A 432 8.29 8.36 24.18
N GLY A 433 8.97 7.21 24.07
CA GLY A 433 10.40 7.08 24.33
C GLY A 433 10.80 7.25 25.80
N ILE A 434 12.06 6.93 26.09
CA ILE A 434 12.62 6.92 27.44
C ILE A 434 14.03 7.54 27.47
N GLN A 435 14.26 8.43 28.44
CA GLN A 435 15.56 9.09 28.65
C GLN A 435 16.28 8.57 29.90
N SER A 436 15.55 8.37 30.99
CA SER A 436 16.10 7.80 32.23
C SER A 436 15.08 6.91 32.91
N LEU A 437 15.55 6.00 33.78
CA LEU A 437 14.73 5.09 34.56
C LEU A 437 15.22 5.09 36.01
N THR A 438 14.31 5.28 36.96
CA THR A 438 14.58 5.26 38.39
C THR A 438 13.83 4.09 39.01
N LEU A 439 14.50 3.34 39.89
CA LEU A 439 13.90 2.21 40.60
C LEU A 439 14.43 2.13 42.03
N THR A 440 13.55 1.79 42.96
CA THR A 440 13.92 1.46 44.34
C THR A 440 14.03 -0.05 44.50
N THR A 441 15.14 -0.51 45.07
CA THR A 441 15.39 -1.93 45.29
C THR A 441 15.78 -2.22 46.74
N GLN A 442 15.44 -3.43 47.20
CA GLN A 442 15.94 -3.97 48.46
C GLN A 442 15.99 -5.50 48.41
N LEU A 443 17.09 -6.09 48.85
CA LEU A 443 17.24 -7.53 49.04
C LEU A 443 16.49 -7.97 50.30
N LYS A 444 15.46 -8.81 50.15
CA LYS A 444 14.57 -9.18 51.28
C LYS A 444 14.97 -10.45 52.03
N PHE A 445 15.89 -11.24 51.50
CA PHE A 445 16.28 -12.54 52.04
C PHE A 445 17.81 -12.66 52.11
N SER A 446 18.30 -13.69 52.79
CA SER A 446 19.74 -14.02 52.79
C SER A 446 20.23 -14.18 51.35
N GLY A 447 21.25 -13.41 50.99
CA GLY A 447 21.80 -13.34 49.64
C GLY A 447 22.93 -12.31 49.60
N ASN A 448 23.50 -12.10 48.42
CA ASN A 448 24.57 -11.12 48.22
C ASN A 448 24.03 -9.88 47.51
N PRO A 449 24.60 -8.69 47.75
CA PRO A 449 24.35 -7.53 46.91
C PRO A 449 24.65 -7.86 45.44
N GLY A 450 23.84 -7.33 44.54
CA GLY A 450 23.91 -7.63 43.12
C GLY A 450 23.27 -6.55 42.27
N ASN A 451 22.92 -6.89 41.03
CA ASN A 451 22.40 -5.95 40.05
C ASN A 451 21.20 -6.55 39.28
N ILE A 452 20.16 -5.75 39.09
CA ILE A 452 19.09 -5.96 38.12
C ILE A 452 19.57 -5.45 36.76
N ASN A 453 19.45 -6.25 35.70
CA ASN A 453 19.66 -5.72 34.34
C ASN A 453 18.41 -4.97 33.87
N VAL A 454 18.61 -3.82 33.24
CA VAL A 454 17.56 -3.01 32.64
C VAL A 454 17.64 -3.17 31.13
N LEU A 455 16.63 -3.77 30.52
CA LEU A 455 16.53 -3.92 29.08
C LEU A 455 15.41 -3.04 28.56
N ILE A 456 15.68 -2.31 27.47
CA ILE A 456 14.68 -1.59 26.69
C ILE A 456 14.64 -2.21 25.30
N ASN A 457 13.46 -2.66 24.85
CA ASN A 457 13.32 -3.37 23.57
C ASN A 457 14.28 -4.56 23.43
N ASN A 458 14.46 -5.32 24.51
CA ASN A 458 15.40 -6.45 24.63
C ASN A 458 16.90 -6.09 24.53
N VAL A 459 17.27 -4.81 24.48
CA VAL A 459 18.66 -4.35 24.53
C VAL A 459 19.01 -3.96 25.97
N ASN A 460 20.09 -4.51 26.53
CA ASN A 460 20.56 -4.13 27.86
C ASN A 460 21.11 -2.71 27.85
N VAL A 461 20.48 -1.80 28.59
CA VAL A 461 20.85 -0.37 28.66
C VAL A 461 21.60 -0.01 29.95
N GLY A 462 21.72 -0.95 30.88
CA GLY A 462 22.45 -0.74 32.12
C GLY A 462 21.96 -1.63 33.25
N THR A 463 22.45 -1.36 34.46
CA THR A 463 22.13 -2.15 35.64
C THR A 463 21.77 -1.29 36.84
N ILE A 464 20.85 -1.78 37.68
CA ILE A 464 20.44 -1.14 38.94
C ILE A 464 20.86 -2.02 40.12
N PRO A 465 21.65 -1.52 41.08
CA PRO A 465 22.11 -2.32 42.20
C PRO A 465 20.97 -2.66 43.16
N TYR A 466 21.13 -3.77 43.90
CA TYR A 466 20.31 -4.11 45.06
C TYR A 466 21.20 -4.60 46.21
N SER A 467 20.80 -4.31 47.44
CA SER A 467 21.47 -4.77 48.68
C SER A 467 20.45 -4.91 49.81
N SER A 468 20.88 -5.35 51.00
CA SER A 468 20.01 -5.36 52.19
C SER A 468 19.49 -3.97 52.57
N THR A 469 20.22 -2.91 52.19
CA THR A 469 19.80 -1.52 52.34
C THR A 469 18.96 -1.09 51.15
N THR A 470 17.78 -0.54 51.43
CA THR A 470 16.90 0.08 50.43
C THR A 470 17.64 1.18 49.67
N THR A 471 17.67 1.08 48.34
CA THR A 471 18.41 2.01 47.49
C THR A 471 17.55 2.41 46.31
N THR A 472 17.41 3.72 46.08
CA THR A 472 16.80 4.26 44.85
C THR A 472 17.90 4.65 43.89
N THR A 473 17.90 4.09 42.69
CA THR A 473 18.93 4.34 41.67
C THR A 473 18.29 4.86 40.40
N THR A 474 18.89 5.90 39.81
CA THR A 474 18.51 6.41 38.49
C THR A 474 19.56 6.03 37.45
N LEU A 475 19.13 5.30 36.42
CA LEU A 475 19.87 5.04 35.20
C LEU A 475 19.56 6.16 34.19
N ASN A 476 20.54 7.02 33.94
CA ASN A 476 20.44 8.12 32.97
C ASN A 476 20.92 7.70 31.57
N ASN A 477 20.67 8.56 30.58
CA ASN A 477 21.20 8.45 29.22
C ASN A 477 20.73 7.20 28.43
N ILE A 478 19.54 6.69 28.72
CA ILE A 478 18.92 5.61 27.94
C ILE A 478 18.60 6.11 26.52
N ASN A 479 17.99 7.28 26.42
CA ASN A 479 17.79 8.07 25.19
C ASN A 479 17.20 7.30 23.99
N ILE A 480 16.14 6.52 24.20
CA ILE A 480 15.44 5.76 23.14
C ILE A 480 14.17 6.50 22.72
N SER A 481 14.05 6.84 21.45
CA SER A 481 12.84 7.44 20.87
C SER A 481 11.79 6.39 20.49
N GLY A 482 10.53 6.81 20.40
CA GLY A 482 9.44 5.97 19.90
C GLY A 482 8.92 4.96 20.93
N ASP A 483 8.24 3.93 20.44
CA ASP A 483 7.63 2.92 21.31
C ASP A 483 8.68 1.98 21.91
N PHE A 484 8.50 1.63 23.18
CA PHE A 484 9.46 0.83 23.92
C PHE A 484 8.81 -0.11 24.93
N VAL A 485 9.53 -1.17 25.29
CA VAL A 485 9.17 -2.11 26.36
C VAL A 485 10.25 -2.08 27.43
N ILE A 486 9.86 -1.90 28.70
CA ILE A 486 10.75 -2.04 29.85
C ILE A 486 10.78 -3.51 30.27
N LYS A 487 11.99 -4.07 30.40
CA LYS A 487 12.21 -5.41 30.95
C LYS A 487 13.34 -5.39 31.97
N LEU A 488 13.03 -5.69 33.22
CA LEU A 488 14.00 -5.86 34.29
C LEU A 488 14.28 -7.35 34.50
N THR A 489 15.54 -7.76 34.63
CA THR A 489 15.88 -9.17 34.87
C THR A 489 16.80 -9.34 36.08
N ASN A 490 16.50 -10.35 36.89
CA ASN A 490 17.41 -10.89 37.89
C ASN A 490 17.79 -12.31 37.46
N SER A 491 19.10 -12.56 37.32
CA SER A 491 19.63 -13.86 36.90
C SER A 491 20.12 -14.72 38.07
N SER A 492 19.98 -14.22 39.31
CA SER A 492 20.35 -14.95 40.52
C SER A 492 19.29 -15.98 40.88
N THR A 493 19.70 -17.22 41.17
CA THR A 493 18.81 -18.27 41.66
C THR A 493 18.57 -18.20 43.17
N VAL A 494 19.32 -17.36 43.88
CA VAL A 494 19.29 -17.24 45.35
C VAL A 494 18.85 -15.85 45.82
N ASP A 495 19.20 -14.79 45.11
CA ASP A 495 18.87 -13.43 45.53
C ASP A 495 17.42 -13.08 45.19
N ARG A 496 16.80 -12.30 46.06
CA ARG A 496 15.38 -11.94 46.00
C ARG A 496 15.21 -10.43 46.19
N PRO A 497 15.64 -9.63 45.21
CA PRO A 497 15.39 -8.20 45.21
C PRO A 497 13.90 -7.92 45.08
N ALA A 498 13.37 -7.18 46.05
CA ALA A 498 12.12 -6.46 45.93
C ALA A 498 12.35 -5.19 45.10
N LEU A 499 11.41 -4.90 44.21
CA LEU A 499 11.40 -3.75 43.32
C LEU A 499 10.17 -2.91 43.65
N ASP A 500 10.38 -1.61 43.80
CA ASP A 500 9.34 -0.65 44.14
C ASP A 500 9.62 0.72 43.50
N ASP A 501 8.62 1.59 43.44
CA ASP A 501 8.72 2.98 43.02
C ASP A 501 9.46 3.17 41.66
N LEU A 502 9.09 2.36 40.66
CA LEU A 502 9.63 2.48 39.30
C LEU A 502 9.10 3.76 38.64
N SER A 503 9.98 4.53 38.02
CA SER A 503 9.61 5.70 37.21
C SER A 503 10.58 5.91 36.06
N TRP A 504 10.16 6.64 35.03
CA TRP A 504 11.02 7.01 33.90
C TRP A 504 10.72 8.42 33.41
N THR A 505 11.66 9.01 32.68
CA THR A 505 11.52 10.33 32.03
C THR A 505 11.40 10.15 30.51
N CYS A 506 10.67 11.06 29.84
CA CYS A 506 10.47 10.98 28.39
C CYS A 506 11.79 11.15 27.65
N PHE A 507 11.91 10.48 26.50
CA PHE A 507 12.87 10.92 25.50
C PHE A 507 12.48 12.29 24.97
N SER A 508 13.22 13.33 25.35
CA SER A 508 13.27 14.57 24.58
C SER A 508 14.46 14.47 23.64
N SER A 509 14.22 14.52 22.32
CA SER A 509 15.30 14.90 21.41
C SER A 509 15.88 16.20 21.92
N LEU A 510 17.21 16.36 21.91
CA LEU A 510 17.85 17.66 22.05
C LEU A 510 17.36 18.53 20.90
N GLY A 511 16.18 19.12 21.04
CA GLY A 511 15.85 20.34 20.36
C GLY A 511 16.86 21.34 20.89
N THR A 512 17.62 21.97 20.00
CA THR A 512 18.04 23.33 20.29
C THR A 512 16.78 24.04 20.74
N SER A 513 16.72 24.51 21.98
CA SER A 513 15.58 25.25 22.50
C SER A 513 15.17 26.23 21.41
N GLU A 514 14.04 25.98 20.74
CA GLU A 514 13.39 27.05 20.00
C GLU A 514 13.00 28.01 21.10
N ILE A 515 13.82 29.04 21.28
CA ILE A 515 13.50 30.16 22.12
C ILE A 515 12.17 30.65 21.57
N ASN A 516 11.11 30.41 22.34
CA ASN A 516 9.83 31.07 22.22
C ASN A 516 10.12 32.49 21.73
N LYS A 517 9.60 32.84 20.54
CA LYS A 517 9.57 34.24 20.08
C LYS A 517 8.72 35.03 21.08
N ASN A 518 9.33 35.39 22.21
CA ASN A 518 8.97 36.58 22.93
C ASN A 518 9.21 37.74 21.96
N LYS A 519 8.22 38.61 21.85
CA LYS A 519 8.18 39.79 20.99
C LYS A 519 9.23 40.86 21.41
N SER A 520 10.50 40.47 21.49
CA SER A 520 11.66 41.32 21.82
C SER A 520 12.83 41.09 20.86
N ALA A 521 12.59 40.45 19.71
CA ALA A 521 13.64 40.03 18.78
C ALA A 521 14.51 41.20 18.31
N PHE A 522 15.83 41.05 18.46
CA PHE A 522 16.79 41.99 17.92
C PHE A 522 16.63 42.07 16.39
N ALA A 523 16.30 43.25 15.88
CA ALA A 523 16.18 43.54 14.46
C ALA A 523 17.30 44.49 14.03
N ILE A 524 17.68 44.43 12.76
CA ILE A 524 18.66 45.35 12.18
C ILE A 524 18.04 46.15 11.05
N TYR A 525 18.47 47.41 10.89
CA TYR A 525 18.02 48.27 9.81
C TYR A 525 19.02 49.41 9.56
N PRO A 526 19.08 49.99 8.35
CA PRO A 526 18.53 49.42 7.12
C PRO A 526 19.32 48.16 6.72
N ASN A 527 18.64 47.22 6.06
CA ASN A 527 19.27 46.07 5.41
C ASN A 527 18.63 45.94 4.02
N PRO A 528 19.31 46.32 2.92
CA PRO A 528 20.74 46.64 2.81
C PRO A 528 21.18 47.94 3.50
N VAL A 529 22.41 47.96 4.03
CA VAL A 529 23.01 49.11 4.70
C VAL A 529 23.46 50.14 3.66
N LYS A 530 22.94 51.35 3.77
CA LYS A 530 23.29 52.51 2.94
C LYS A 530 23.88 53.58 3.87
N ASN A 531 25.08 54.07 3.57
CA ASN A 531 25.86 55.05 4.37
C ASN A 531 26.70 54.50 5.53
N ASN A 532 27.13 53.23 5.46
CA ASN A 532 28.01 52.60 6.46
C ASN A 532 27.46 52.59 7.90
N GLU A 533 26.16 52.77 8.12
CA GLU A 533 25.56 52.73 9.45
C GLU A 533 24.49 51.64 9.53
N LEU A 534 24.71 50.66 10.41
CA LEU A 534 23.77 49.58 10.73
C LEU A 534 23.19 49.82 12.12
N PHE A 535 21.88 49.98 12.22
CA PHE A 535 21.17 50.11 13.50
C PHE A 535 20.66 48.77 13.97
N VAL A 536 20.68 48.57 15.29
CA VAL A 536 20.09 47.42 15.97
C VAL A 536 18.95 47.90 16.85
N LYS A 537 17.80 47.23 16.78
CA LYS A 537 16.63 47.45 17.64
C LYS A 537 16.42 46.21 18.48
N GLY A 538 16.29 46.34 19.78
CA GLY A 538 16.01 45.24 20.70
C GLY A 538 16.08 45.71 22.15
N GLU A 539 15.72 44.84 23.07
CA GLU A 539 15.80 45.14 24.51
C GLU A 539 17.23 44.92 25.04
N ASN A 540 17.62 45.61 26.12
CA ASN A 540 18.90 45.40 26.80
C ASN A 540 20.17 45.55 25.92
N LEU A 541 20.13 46.33 24.83
CA LEU A 541 21.30 46.54 23.94
C LEU A 541 22.57 46.95 24.71
N SER A 542 22.45 47.77 25.75
CA SER A 542 23.57 48.23 26.59
C SER A 542 24.30 47.12 27.36
N LYS A 543 23.71 45.91 27.45
CA LYS A 543 24.33 44.74 28.09
C LYS A 543 25.20 43.91 27.13
N ILE A 544 25.15 44.19 25.83
CA ILE A 544 25.96 43.48 24.84
C ILE A 544 27.41 43.92 25.02
N SER A 545 28.27 42.96 25.39
CA SER A 545 29.68 43.23 25.68
C SER A 545 30.55 43.21 24.42
N LYS A 546 30.08 42.53 23.36
CA LYS A 546 30.82 42.38 22.11
C LYS A 546 29.90 42.18 20.89
N ALA A 547 30.31 42.75 19.77
CA ALA A 547 29.80 42.46 18.42
C ALA A 547 30.96 42.08 17.50
N GLU A 548 30.78 41.04 16.70
CA GLU A 548 31.73 40.49 15.74
C GLU A 548 31.08 40.51 14.36
N ILE A 549 31.82 40.92 13.34
CA ILE A 549 31.36 40.90 11.95
C ILE A 549 32.18 39.85 11.20
N TYR A 550 31.50 38.91 10.55
CA TYR A 550 32.12 37.90 9.70
C TYR A 550 31.66 38.05 8.25
N ASP A 551 32.52 37.68 7.30
CA ASP A 551 32.07 37.40 5.94
C ASP A 551 31.49 35.97 5.84
N PHE A 552 30.90 35.63 4.68
CA PHE A 552 30.28 34.31 4.47
C PHE A 552 31.28 33.16 4.32
N SER A 553 32.59 33.44 4.24
CA SER A 553 33.62 32.41 4.34
C SER A 553 33.98 32.08 5.80
N GLY A 554 33.39 32.81 6.77
CA GLY A 554 33.66 32.67 8.19
C GLY A 554 34.87 33.47 8.67
N LYS A 555 35.46 34.32 7.81
CA LYS A 555 36.56 35.20 8.20
C LYS A 555 36.03 36.34 9.07
N LEU A 556 36.69 36.57 10.19
CA LEU A 556 36.40 37.70 11.08
C LEU A 556 36.88 39.01 10.43
N ILE A 557 35.97 39.96 10.25
CA ILE A 557 36.17 41.25 9.60
C ILE A 557 36.40 42.35 10.63
N ASP A 558 35.62 42.36 11.71
CA ASP A 558 35.74 43.37 12.76
C ASP A 558 35.22 42.87 14.12
N VAL A 559 35.70 43.49 15.20
CA VAL A 559 35.28 43.22 16.59
C VAL A 559 35.08 44.54 17.31
N ILE A 560 33.87 44.74 17.82
CA ILE A 560 33.46 45.96 18.53
C ILE A 560 33.12 45.59 19.97
N ILE A 561 33.84 46.16 20.92
CA ILE A 561 33.62 45.94 22.36
C ILE A 561 32.62 46.98 22.89
N ASN A 562 31.63 46.53 23.66
CA ASN A 562 30.52 47.32 24.18
C ASN A 562 29.79 48.17 23.12
N PRO A 563 29.36 47.58 21.99
CA PRO A 563 28.90 48.30 20.80
C PRO A 563 27.71 49.23 21.06
N PHE A 564 26.90 48.96 22.07
CA PHE A 564 25.64 49.67 22.30
C PHE A 564 25.52 50.35 23.66
N LYS A 565 26.65 50.72 24.29
CA LYS A 565 26.64 51.40 25.60
C LYS A 565 26.03 52.80 25.54
N THR A 566 26.21 53.51 24.43
CA THR A 566 25.79 54.92 24.26
C THR A 566 24.99 55.16 22.97
N SER A 567 24.80 54.14 22.14
CA SER A 567 24.13 54.23 20.84
C SER A 567 23.58 52.87 20.45
N ASN A 568 22.65 52.79 19.49
CA ASN A 568 22.19 51.53 18.91
C ASN A 568 22.74 51.27 17.49
N LYS A 569 23.81 51.98 17.11
CA LYS A 569 24.38 51.95 15.76
C LYS A 569 25.79 51.33 15.73
N ILE A 570 26.08 50.60 14.66
CA ILE A 570 27.41 50.10 14.29
C ILE A 570 27.86 50.86 13.04
N ASN A 571 29.08 51.41 13.07
CA ASN A 571 29.69 52.05 11.91
C ASN A 571 30.55 51.01 11.15
N LEU A 572 30.23 50.82 9.87
CA LEU A 572 30.82 49.85 8.97
C LEU A 572 31.82 50.49 8.00
N LYS A 573 32.30 51.71 8.29
CA LYS A 573 33.24 52.44 7.42
C LYS A 573 34.50 51.60 7.18
N GLY A 574 34.76 51.28 5.92
CA GLY A 574 35.91 50.46 5.50
C GLY A 574 35.57 49.01 5.18
N ILE A 575 34.33 48.56 5.44
CA ILE A 575 33.83 47.26 5.00
C ILE A 575 33.39 47.37 3.53
N THR A 576 33.85 46.43 2.69
CA THR A 576 33.51 46.38 1.27
C THR A 576 32.05 45.98 1.05
N LYS A 577 31.50 46.23 -0.15
CA LYS A 577 30.17 45.75 -0.51
C LYS A 577 30.10 44.22 -0.45
N GLY A 578 29.04 43.67 0.13
CA GLY A 578 28.90 42.22 0.28
C GLY A 578 27.92 41.79 1.36
N ASN A 579 27.83 40.48 1.54
CA ASN A 579 27.00 39.87 2.59
C ASN A 579 27.87 39.58 3.83
N TYR A 580 27.34 39.89 5.00
CA TYR A 580 28.03 39.74 6.29
C TYR A 580 27.10 39.14 7.35
N ILE A 581 27.71 38.61 8.40
CA ILE A 581 27.05 38.11 9.61
C ILE A 581 27.48 39.00 10.77
N LEU A 582 26.52 39.64 11.44
CA LEU A 582 26.71 40.28 12.73
C LEU A 582 26.41 39.27 13.84
N LYS A 583 27.41 38.93 14.65
CA LYS A 583 27.28 38.06 15.82
C LYS A 583 27.55 38.86 17.08
N THR A 584 26.70 38.72 18.09
CA THR A 584 26.90 39.30 19.42
C THR A 584 26.81 38.21 20.48
N ASP A 585 27.04 38.56 21.74
CA ASP A 585 26.85 37.62 22.86
C ASP A 585 25.38 37.17 23.03
N SER A 586 24.42 37.85 22.39
CA SER A 586 22.99 37.62 22.60
C SER A 586 22.21 37.25 21.33
N PHE A 587 22.71 37.57 20.13
CA PHE A 587 22.05 37.24 18.87
C PHE A 587 23.03 37.19 17.70
N SER A 588 22.63 36.54 16.60
CA SER A 588 23.35 36.54 15.32
C SER A 588 22.38 36.82 14.17
N THR A 589 22.76 37.66 13.21
CA THR A 589 21.92 38.07 12.09
C THR A 589 22.74 38.41 10.84
N LYS A 590 22.13 38.28 9.66
CA LYS A 590 22.75 38.56 8.36
C LYS A 590 22.41 39.97 7.90
N PHE A 591 23.36 40.67 7.28
CA PHE A 591 23.14 41.97 6.64
C PHE A 591 23.94 42.13 5.35
N ILE A 592 23.48 43.04 4.51
CA ILE A 592 24.08 43.37 3.21
C ILE A 592 24.64 44.78 3.30
N VAL A 593 25.89 45.01 2.87
CA VAL A 593 26.48 46.34 2.70
C VAL A 593 26.41 46.69 1.21
N GLU A 594 25.71 47.79 0.88
CA GLU A 594 25.52 48.27 -0.50
C GLU A 594 26.45 49.40 -0.91
#